data_AF-A0A9Q8XJ64-F1
#
_entry.id   AF-A0A9Q8XJ64-F1
#
_cell.length_a   1.000
_cell.length_b   1.000
_cell.length_c   1.000
_cell.angle_alpha   90.00
_cell.angle_beta   90.00
_cell.angle_gamma   90.00
#
_symmetry.space_group_name_H-M   'P 1'
#
loop_
_entity.id
_entity.type
_entity.pdbx_description
1 polymer ?
#
loop_
_entity_poly.entity_id
_entity_poly.type
_entity_poly.pdbx_seq_one_letter_code
_entity_poly.pdbx_strand_id
1 'polypeptide(L)'
;MKNEIKQNLKVKLELISDELMTSLDTEFEALLRRNSADGMLRSGKTIKDTMELVSRLDSNLYSSALVHIDSLNIQYSSSLESDISCLVSEAKTRFAKKVLSVFQRSTEIAGKPDLYEALLPDLMSETSATRTNFENQLNLKIIELKRVHIKTPLEIGLWVLELVVIASLIFISGMWFSDPEGNYEPLFAGLGLLVPFIYVLIRRTSKQ
;
A
#
# COMPACT_ATOMS: atom_id res chain seq x y z
N MET A 1 2.95 5.90 -10.97
CA MET A 1 3.68 4.65 -10.62
C MET A 1 4.46 4.09 -11.83
N LYS A 2 5.64 3.46 -11.64
CA LYS A 2 6.38 2.79 -12.74
C LYS A 2 5.53 1.67 -13.37
N ASN A 3 5.53 1.54 -14.69
CA ASN A 3 4.68 0.57 -15.41
C ASN A 3 4.91 -0.88 -14.98
N GLU A 4 6.16 -1.27 -14.69
CA GLU A 4 6.49 -2.62 -14.22
C GLU A 4 5.85 -2.94 -12.86
N ILE A 5 5.90 -2.00 -11.91
CA ILE A 5 5.28 -2.14 -10.59
C ILE A 5 3.76 -2.20 -10.74
N LYS A 6 3.20 -1.34 -11.58
CA LYS A 6 1.75 -1.32 -11.88
C LYS A 6 1.27 -2.67 -12.42
N GLN A 7 2.02 -3.23 -13.37
CA GLN A 7 1.70 -4.53 -13.97
C GLN A 7 1.88 -5.68 -12.97
N ASN A 8 2.94 -5.65 -12.16
CA ASN A 8 3.16 -6.65 -11.11
C ASN A 8 2.01 -6.67 -10.10
N LEU A 9 1.63 -5.48 -9.60
CA LEU A 9 0.51 -5.33 -8.67
C LEU A 9 -0.80 -5.82 -9.30
N LYS A 10 -1.06 -5.46 -10.57
CA LYS A 10 -2.24 -5.93 -11.30
C LYS A 10 -2.30 -7.46 -11.36
N VAL A 11 -1.23 -8.12 -11.83
CA VAL A 11 -1.17 -9.58 -11.95
C VAL A 11 -1.37 -10.24 -10.59
N LYS A 12 -0.75 -9.70 -9.53
CA LYS A 12 -0.91 -10.26 -8.19
C LYS A 12 -2.35 -10.10 -7.66
N LEU A 13 -2.99 -8.96 -7.89
CA LEU A 13 -4.39 -8.74 -7.52
C LEU A 13 -5.34 -9.65 -8.28
N GLU A 14 -5.05 -9.94 -9.56
CA GLU A 14 -5.82 -10.92 -10.32
C GLU A 14 -5.69 -12.32 -9.71
N LEU A 15 -4.46 -12.76 -9.38
CA LEU A 15 -4.24 -14.04 -8.70
C LEU A 15 -4.94 -14.13 -7.34
N ILE A 16 -4.86 -13.07 -6.52
CA ILE A 16 -5.57 -12.99 -5.23
C ILE A 16 -7.09 -13.11 -5.45
N SER A 17 -7.63 -12.42 -6.46
CA SER A 17 -9.05 -12.49 -6.79
C SER A 17 -9.48 -13.91 -7.16
N ASP A 18 -8.70 -14.61 -7.98
CA ASP A 18 -8.97 -15.98 -8.42
C ASP A 18 -8.86 -16.98 -7.25
N GLU A 19 -7.85 -16.83 -6.38
CA GLU A 19 -7.69 -17.62 -5.15
C GLU A 19 -8.87 -17.44 -4.19
N LEU A 20 -9.35 -16.20 -4.03
CA LEU A 20 -10.51 -15.91 -3.19
C LEU A 20 -11.83 -16.41 -3.80
N MET A 21 -11.99 -16.35 -5.12
CA MET A 21 -13.15 -16.96 -5.79
C MET A 21 -13.18 -18.48 -5.59
N THR A 22 -12.02 -19.14 -5.68
CA THR A 22 -11.89 -20.57 -5.42
C THR A 22 -12.15 -20.90 -3.94
N SER A 23 -11.64 -20.07 -3.03
CA SER A 23 -11.89 -20.21 -1.60
C SER A 23 -13.37 -20.03 -1.27
N LEU A 24 -14.04 -19.06 -1.89
CA LEU A 24 -15.47 -18.85 -1.74
C LEU A 24 -16.27 -20.09 -2.15
N ASP A 25 -15.98 -20.70 -3.30
CA ASP A 25 -16.69 -21.92 -3.73
C ASP A 25 -16.45 -23.10 -2.78
N THR A 26 -15.19 -23.34 -2.42
CA THR A 26 -14.82 -24.48 -1.57
C THR A 26 -15.36 -24.35 -0.15
N GLU A 27 -15.25 -23.17 0.45
CA GLU A 27 -15.74 -22.89 1.79
C GLU A 27 -17.27 -22.80 1.84
N PHE A 28 -17.93 -22.31 0.78
CA PHE A 28 -19.38 -22.32 0.69
C PHE A 28 -19.93 -23.75 0.64
N GLU A 29 -19.36 -24.63 -0.17
CA GLU A 29 -19.77 -26.04 -0.20
C GLU A 29 -19.51 -26.74 1.15
N ALA A 30 -18.42 -26.42 1.83
CA ALA A 30 -18.14 -26.93 3.17
C ALA A 30 -19.17 -26.43 4.21
N LEU A 31 -19.56 -25.15 4.12
CA LEU A 31 -20.62 -24.55 4.95
C LEU A 31 -21.95 -25.25 4.71
N LEU A 32 -22.34 -25.48 3.46
CA LEU A 32 -23.58 -26.19 3.13
C LEU A 32 -23.59 -27.62 3.69
N ARG A 33 -22.47 -28.35 3.59
CA ARG A 33 -22.36 -29.70 4.17
C ARG A 33 -22.51 -29.67 5.69
N ARG A 34 -21.86 -28.72 6.37
CA ARG A 34 -21.96 -28.56 7.83
C ARG A 34 -23.39 -28.23 8.24
N ASN A 35 -24.00 -27.23 7.61
CA ASN A 35 -25.37 -26.83 7.93
C ASN A 35 -26.38 -27.90 7.55
N SER A 36 -26.11 -28.73 6.54
CA SER A 36 -26.94 -29.91 6.26
C SER A 36 -26.83 -30.98 7.34
N ALA A 37 -25.63 -31.26 7.84
CA ALA A 37 -25.42 -32.22 8.93
C ALA A 37 -26.11 -31.76 10.22
N ASP A 38 -26.13 -30.44 10.46
CA ASP A 38 -26.79 -29.83 11.62
C ASP A 38 -28.30 -29.62 11.43
N GLY A 39 -28.87 -29.97 10.28
CA GLY A 39 -30.29 -29.75 9.98
C GLY A 39 -30.68 -28.27 9.76
N MET A 40 -29.69 -27.39 9.60
CA MET A 40 -29.82 -25.94 9.47
C MET A 40 -29.82 -25.44 8.03
N LEU A 41 -29.74 -26.32 7.03
CA LEU A 41 -29.60 -25.94 5.61
C LEU A 41 -30.68 -24.94 5.15
N ARG A 42 -31.94 -25.19 5.52
CA ARG A 42 -33.12 -24.37 5.16
C ARG A 42 -33.45 -23.30 6.21
N SER A 43 -32.44 -22.66 6.78
CA SER A 43 -32.61 -21.70 7.85
C SER A 43 -31.91 -20.37 7.57
N GLY A 44 -32.32 -19.33 8.31
CA GLY A 44 -31.63 -18.03 8.26
C GLY A 44 -30.16 -18.11 8.71
N LYS A 45 -29.77 -19.17 9.43
CA LYS A 45 -28.38 -19.40 9.84
C LYS A 45 -27.47 -19.60 8.62
N THR A 46 -27.90 -20.35 7.61
CA THR A 46 -27.12 -20.53 6.37
C THR A 46 -26.86 -19.23 5.64
N ILE A 47 -27.87 -18.34 5.59
CA ILE A 47 -27.73 -17.02 4.98
C ILE A 47 -26.74 -16.18 5.77
N LYS A 48 -26.88 -16.13 7.11
CA LYS A 48 -25.98 -15.40 7.99
C LYS A 48 -24.53 -15.89 7.89
N ASP A 49 -24.32 -17.20 7.99
CA ASP A 49 -22.98 -17.80 7.89
C ASP A 49 -22.36 -17.50 6.50
N THR A 50 -23.17 -17.39 5.44
CA THR A 50 -22.72 -16.99 4.10
C THR A 50 -22.32 -15.51 4.05
N MET A 51 -23.05 -14.61 4.69
CA MET A 51 -22.66 -13.20 4.81
C MET A 51 -21.33 -13.05 5.55
N GLU A 52 -21.15 -13.78 6.66
CA GLU A 52 -19.90 -13.80 7.42
C GLU A 52 -18.73 -14.36 6.59
N LEU A 53 -18.96 -15.42 5.80
CA LEU A 53 -17.98 -15.96 4.86
C LEU A 53 -17.54 -14.91 3.83
N VAL A 54 -18.51 -14.22 3.21
CA VAL A 54 -18.24 -13.17 2.21
C VAL A 54 -17.47 -12.01 2.84
N SER A 55 -17.90 -11.52 4.00
CA SER A 55 -17.25 -10.42 4.72
C SER A 55 -15.79 -10.73 5.04
N ARG A 56 -15.51 -11.94 5.53
CA ARG A 56 -14.14 -12.40 5.79
C ARG A 56 -13.29 -12.46 4.52
N LEU A 57 -13.79 -13.06 3.44
CA LEU A 57 -13.03 -13.16 2.19
C LEU A 57 -12.83 -11.79 1.53
N ASP A 58 -13.76 -10.86 1.70
CA ASP A 58 -13.61 -9.48 1.26
C ASP A 58 -12.49 -8.75 2.02
N SER A 59 -12.44 -8.93 3.34
CA SER A 59 -11.34 -8.42 4.16
C SER A 59 -9.99 -9.01 3.75
N ASN A 60 -9.96 -10.28 3.36
CA ASN A 60 -8.76 -10.96 2.86
C ASN A 60 -8.23 -10.35 1.55
N LEU A 61 -9.11 -9.89 0.65
CA LEU A 61 -8.70 -9.22 -0.59
C LEU A 61 -7.89 -7.95 -0.28
N TYR A 62 -8.44 -7.10 0.59
CA TYR A 62 -7.82 -5.83 0.95
C TYR A 62 -6.53 -6.01 1.77
N SER A 63 -6.53 -6.91 2.75
CA SER A 63 -5.33 -7.19 3.54
C SER A 63 -4.21 -7.79 2.70
N SER A 64 -4.52 -8.73 1.80
CA SER A 64 -3.52 -9.31 0.88
C SER A 64 -2.97 -8.28 -0.10
N ALA A 65 -3.82 -7.35 -0.57
CA ALA A 65 -3.37 -6.24 -1.41
C ALA A 65 -2.37 -5.35 -0.66
N LEU A 66 -2.65 -4.98 0.60
CA LEU A 66 -1.76 -4.16 1.41
C LEU A 66 -0.43 -4.84 1.72
N VAL A 67 -0.45 -6.14 2.05
CA VAL A 67 0.77 -6.93 2.27
C VAL A 67 1.64 -6.97 1.01
N HIS A 68 1.02 -7.14 -0.16
CA HIS A 68 1.79 -7.12 -1.41
C HIS A 68 2.37 -5.73 -1.70
N ILE A 69 1.61 -4.66 -1.45
CA ILE A 69 2.08 -3.28 -1.57
C ILE A 69 3.32 -3.05 -0.68
N ASP A 70 3.33 -3.58 0.54
CA ASP A 70 4.49 -3.47 1.45
C ASP A 70 5.72 -4.22 0.95
N SER A 71 5.52 -5.33 0.24
CA SER A 71 6.62 -6.07 -0.38
C SER A 71 7.24 -5.33 -1.57
N LEU A 72 6.49 -4.41 -2.17
CA LEU A 72 6.95 -3.60 -3.28
C LEU A 72 7.68 -2.37 -2.73
N ASN A 73 8.94 -2.18 -3.09
CA ASN A 73 9.71 -0.98 -2.73
C ASN A 73 9.25 0.23 -3.59
N ILE A 74 8.02 0.70 -3.35
CA ILE A 74 7.36 1.73 -4.16
C ILE A 74 7.86 3.10 -3.75
N GLN A 75 8.32 3.88 -4.72
CA GLN A 75 8.61 5.29 -4.53
C GLN A 75 7.32 6.11 -4.60
N TYR A 76 7.23 7.14 -3.76
CA TYR A 76 6.07 8.03 -3.75
C TYR A 76 5.87 8.70 -5.12
N SER A 77 4.63 8.68 -5.61
CA SER A 77 4.19 9.46 -6.77
C SER A 77 2.80 10.01 -6.52
N SER A 78 2.47 11.18 -7.07
CA SER A 78 1.17 11.85 -6.85
C SER A 78 -0.03 11.02 -7.31
N SER A 79 0.14 10.14 -8.31
CA SER A 79 -0.91 9.25 -8.82
C SER A 79 -1.02 7.91 -8.07
N LEU A 80 -0.16 7.66 -7.08
CA LEU A 80 -0.01 6.33 -6.48
C LEU A 80 -1.29 5.83 -5.82
N GLU A 81 -1.96 6.71 -5.06
CA GLU A 81 -3.22 6.41 -4.39
C GLU A 81 -4.30 6.00 -5.38
N SER A 82 -4.51 6.83 -6.41
CA SER A 82 -5.51 6.60 -7.44
C SER A 82 -5.20 5.35 -8.26
N ASP A 83 -3.92 5.09 -8.56
CA ASP A 83 -3.50 3.92 -9.32
C ASP A 83 -3.78 2.63 -8.54
N ILE A 84 -3.42 2.58 -7.25
CA ILE A 84 -3.65 1.41 -6.39
C ILE A 84 -5.16 1.19 -6.16
N SER A 85 -5.88 2.26 -5.81
CA SER A 85 -7.33 2.19 -5.57
C SER A 85 -8.09 1.70 -6.80
N CYS A 86 -7.71 2.18 -8.00
CA CYS A 86 -8.27 1.71 -9.26
C CYS A 86 -8.04 0.21 -9.48
N LEU A 87 -6.79 -0.27 -9.32
CA LEU A 87 -6.46 -1.69 -9.51
C LEU A 87 -7.19 -2.61 -8.52
N VAL A 88 -7.27 -2.21 -7.25
CA VAL A 88 -7.99 -2.97 -6.22
C VAL A 88 -9.49 -2.96 -6.51
N SER A 89 -10.05 -1.84 -6.99
CA SER A 89 -11.46 -1.76 -7.39
C SER A 89 -11.80 -2.68 -8.57
N GLU A 90 -10.90 -2.81 -9.55
CA GLU A 90 -11.06 -3.76 -10.65
C GLU A 90 -11.13 -5.22 -10.15
N ALA A 91 -10.18 -5.61 -9.28
CA ALA A 91 -10.17 -6.94 -8.68
C ALA A 91 -11.41 -7.20 -7.81
N LYS A 92 -11.82 -6.21 -7.01
CA LYS A 92 -13.04 -6.26 -6.19
C LYS A 92 -14.29 -6.42 -7.04
N THR A 93 -14.37 -5.74 -8.17
CA THR A 93 -15.53 -5.84 -9.08
C THR A 93 -15.69 -7.26 -9.62
N ARG A 94 -14.59 -7.95 -9.95
CA ARG A 94 -14.63 -9.37 -10.36
C ARG A 94 -15.13 -10.26 -9.22
N PHE A 95 -14.54 -10.11 -8.03
CA PHE A 95 -14.92 -10.88 -6.85
C PHE A 95 -16.39 -10.64 -6.45
N ALA A 96 -16.87 -9.39 -6.53
CA ALA A 96 -18.24 -9.00 -6.18
C ALA A 96 -19.29 -9.74 -7.04
N LYS A 97 -19.05 -9.94 -8.34
CA LYS A 97 -19.97 -10.71 -9.20
C LYS A 97 -20.18 -12.13 -8.68
N LYS A 98 -19.09 -12.78 -8.24
CA LYS A 98 -19.15 -14.13 -7.69
C LYS A 98 -19.85 -14.14 -6.33
N VAL A 99 -19.53 -13.19 -5.45
CA VAL A 99 -20.19 -13.01 -4.16
C VAL A 99 -21.71 -12.92 -4.30
N LEU A 100 -22.21 -12.08 -5.22
CA LEU A 100 -23.64 -11.92 -5.46
C LEU A 100 -24.29 -13.24 -5.90
N SER A 101 -23.64 -13.99 -6.78
CA SER A 101 -24.14 -15.29 -7.23
C SER A 101 -24.22 -16.33 -6.09
N VAL A 102 -23.22 -16.36 -5.21
CA VAL A 102 -23.19 -17.28 -4.05
C VAL A 102 -24.21 -16.87 -3.01
N PHE A 103 -24.38 -15.57 -2.78
CA PHE A 103 -25.38 -15.06 -1.85
C PHE A 103 -26.80 -15.38 -2.30
N GLN A 104 -27.12 -15.16 -3.59
CA GLN A 104 -28.40 -15.55 -4.16
C GLN A 104 -28.63 -17.07 -4.05
N ARG A 105 -27.62 -17.89 -4.40
CA ARG A 105 -27.73 -19.34 -4.24
C ARG A 105 -27.97 -19.75 -2.78
N SER A 106 -27.37 -19.05 -1.81
CA SER A 106 -27.60 -19.31 -0.39
C SER A 106 -29.04 -19.03 0.04
N THR A 107 -29.69 -17.98 -0.47
CA THR A 107 -31.08 -17.66 -0.10
C THR A 107 -32.07 -18.63 -0.73
N GLU A 108 -31.78 -19.09 -1.96
CA GLU A 108 -32.52 -20.16 -2.64
C GLU A 108 -32.45 -21.49 -1.88
N ILE A 109 -31.24 -21.93 -1.50
CA ILE A 109 -31.03 -23.16 -0.70
C ILE A 109 -31.69 -23.05 0.67
N ALA A 110 -31.63 -21.88 1.29
CA ALA A 110 -32.31 -21.62 2.56
C ALA A 110 -33.86 -21.67 2.43
N GLY A 111 -34.40 -21.69 1.21
CA GLY A 111 -35.84 -21.67 0.92
C GLY A 111 -36.49 -20.32 1.13
N LYS A 112 -35.72 -19.22 1.10
CA LYS A 112 -36.17 -17.85 1.32
C LYS A 112 -35.56 -16.90 0.27
N PRO A 113 -35.87 -17.06 -1.03
CA PRO A 113 -35.28 -16.26 -2.09
C PRO A 113 -35.55 -14.75 -1.93
N ASP A 114 -36.72 -14.37 -1.43
CA ASP A 114 -37.12 -12.96 -1.20
C ASP A 114 -36.18 -12.22 -0.23
N LEU A 115 -35.48 -12.95 0.64
CA LEU A 115 -34.50 -12.35 1.55
C LEU A 115 -33.24 -11.84 0.83
N TYR A 116 -33.00 -12.26 -0.42
CA TYR A 116 -31.88 -11.76 -1.21
C TYR A 116 -31.92 -10.25 -1.34
N GLU A 117 -33.03 -9.70 -1.84
CA GLU A 117 -33.17 -8.25 -2.05
C GLU A 117 -33.21 -7.50 -0.71
N ALA A 118 -33.81 -8.10 0.32
CA ALA A 118 -33.92 -7.50 1.64
C ALA A 118 -32.57 -7.36 2.37
N LEU A 119 -31.68 -8.36 2.22
CA LEU A 119 -30.39 -8.42 2.93
C LEU A 119 -29.21 -7.95 2.08
N LEU A 120 -29.38 -7.77 0.78
CA LEU A 120 -28.36 -7.23 -0.11
C LEU A 120 -27.79 -5.87 0.38
N PRO A 121 -28.60 -4.91 0.85
CA PRO A 121 -28.09 -3.64 1.38
C PRO A 121 -27.15 -3.84 2.58
N ASP A 122 -27.47 -4.77 3.48
CA ASP A 122 -26.66 -5.07 4.66
C ASP A 122 -25.31 -5.65 4.25
N LEU A 123 -25.31 -6.61 3.31
CA LEU A 123 -24.08 -7.18 2.76
C LEU A 123 -23.22 -6.09 2.08
N MET A 124 -23.84 -5.21 1.30
CA MET A 124 -23.12 -4.12 0.63
C MET A 124 -22.56 -3.11 1.64
N SER A 125 -23.28 -2.81 2.72
CA SER A 125 -22.81 -1.96 3.82
C SER A 125 -21.56 -2.54 4.49
N GLU A 126 -21.57 -3.84 4.79
CA GLU A 126 -20.42 -4.53 5.40
C GLU A 126 -19.18 -4.50 4.49
N THR A 127 -19.36 -4.78 3.19
CA THR A 127 -18.26 -4.68 2.20
C THR A 127 -17.81 -3.23 1.91
N SER A 128 -18.64 -2.23 2.22
CA SER A 128 -18.25 -0.83 2.12
C SER A 128 -17.40 -0.39 3.32
N ALA A 129 -17.69 -0.94 4.50
CA ALA A 129 -16.90 -0.70 5.70
C ALA A 129 -15.47 -1.27 5.57
N THR A 130 -15.33 -2.48 5.02
CA THR A 130 -14.02 -3.09 4.72
C THR A 130 -13.23 -2.24 3.72
N ARG A 131 -13.89 -1.72 2.68
CA ARG A 131 -13.28 -0.79 1.72
C ARG A 131 -12.79 0.50 2.37
N THR A 132 -13.60 1.12 3.22
CA THR A 132 -13.22 2.36 3.92
C THR A 132 -11.99 2.14 4.80
N ASN A 133 -11.92 1.00 5.49
CA ASN A 133 -10.75 0.64 6.29
C ASN A 133 -9.50 0.48 5.42
N PHE A 134 -9.62 -0.17 4.25
CA PHE A 134 -8.53 -0.26 3.28
C PHE A 134 -8.05 1.11 2.81
N GLU A 135 -8.96 2.01 2.42
CA GLU A 135 -8.62 3.37 1.96
C GLU A 135 -7.87 4.15 3.05
N ASN A 136 -8.31 4.04 4.31
CA ASN A 136 -7.62 4.63 5.45
C ASN A 136 -6.20 4.06 5.63
N GLN A 137 -6.03 2.74 5.56
CA GLN A 137 -4.72 2.10 5.68
C GLN A 137 -3.79 2.45 4.51
N LEU A 138 -4.31 2.53 3.30
CA LEU A 138 -3.58 2.96 2.12
C LEU A 138 -3.10 4.40 2.26
N ASN A 139 -3.98 5.30 2.72
CA ASN A 139 -3.63 6.70 2.96
C ASN A 139 -2.50 6.84 4.01
N LEU A 140 -2.59 6.12 5.13
CA LEU A 140 -1.53 6.09 6.15
C LEU A 140 -0.18 5.66 5.54
N LYS A 141 -0.16 4.59 4.74
CA LYS A 141 1.06 4.14 4.04
C LYS A 141 1.61 5.17 3.07
N ILE A 142 0.74 5.86 2.33
CA ILE A 142 1.16 6.90 1.39
C ILE A 142 1.77 8.10 2.13
N ILE A 143 1.21 8.48 3.28
CA ILE A 143 1.77 9.52 4.15
C ILE A 143 3.16 9.12 4.65
N GLU A 144 3.35 7.87 5.06
CA GLU A 144 4.66 7.33 5.45
C GLU A 144 5.66 7.39 4.30
N LEU A 145 5.28 6.90 3.11
CA LEU A 145 6.12 6.96 1.91
C LEU A 145 6.49 8.40 1.53
N LYS A 146 5.55 9.33 1.68
CA LYS A 146 5.78 10.75 1.46
C LYS A 146 6.81 11.31 2.44
N ARG A 147 6.74 10.94 3.72
CA ARG A 147 7.70 11.39 4.75
C ARG A 147 9.11 10.85 4.50
N VAL A 148 9.25 9.58 4.10
CA VAL A 148 10.55 8.96 3.79
C VAL A 148 11.24 9.63 2.59
N HIS A 149 10.47 10.19 1.64
CA HIS A 149 11.01 10.81 0.42
C HIS A 149 11.20 12.32 0.51
N ILE A 150 10.69 13.00 1.54
CA ILE A 150 10.92 14.42 1.74
C ILE A 150 12.23 14.59 2.53
N LYS A 151 13.30 15.00 1.84
CA LYS A 151 14.49 15.55 2.51
C LYS A 151 14.05 16.74 3.36
N THR A 152 14.42 16.75 4.63
CA THR A 152 14.07 17.88 5.50
C THR A 152 14.68 19.18 4.96
N PRO A 153 14.07 20.36 5.18
CA PRO A 153 14.65 21.63 4.75
C PRO A 153 16.06 21.85 5.32
N LEU A 154 16.34 21.27 6.50
CA LEU A 154 17.65 21.25 7.12
C LEU A 154 18.64 20.39 6.32
N GLU A 155 18.23 19.18 5.89
CA GLU A 155 19.06 18.33 5.03
C GLU A 155 19.37 19.01 3.68
N ILE A 156 18.37 19.64 3.05
CA ILE A 156 18.56 20.42 1.82
C ILE A 156 19.57 21.56 2.06
N GLY A 157 19.42 22.29 3.17
CA GLY A 157 20.35 23.35 3.57
C GLY A 157 21.79 22.85 3.77
N LEU A 158 21.97 21.68 4.40
CA LEU A 158 23.27 21.06 4.58
C LEU A 158 23.91 20.63 3.25
N TRP A 159 23.13 20.05 2.32
CA TRP A 159 23.61 19.71 0.98
C TRP A 159 24.04 20.96 0.18
N VAL A 160 23.29 22.06 0.28
CA VAL A 160 23.67 23.34 -0.36
C VAL A 160 24.95 23.90 0.27
N LEU A 161 25.07 23.84 1.59
CA LEU A 161 26.25 24.31 2.31
C LEU A 161 27.50 23.48 1.96
N GLU A 162 27.37 22.16 1.82
CA GLU A 162 28.46 21.29 1.34
C GLU A 162 28.94 21.71 -0.04
N LEU A 163 28.01 21.97 -0.97
CA LEU A 163 28.32 22.42 -2.34
C LEU A 163 29.07 23.76 -2.32
N VAL A 164 28.63 24.72 -1.49
CA VAL A 164 29.30 26.02 -1.34
C VAL A 164 30.73 25.85 -0.81
N VAL A 165 30.93 25.01 0.22
CA VAL A 165 32.26 24.76 0.80
C VAL A 165 33.20 24.11 -0.22
N ILE A 166 32.71 23.13 -0.99
CA ILE A 166 33.49 22.49 -2.07
C ILE A 166 33.87 23.51 -3.15
N ALA A 167 32.93 24.38 -3.57
CA ALA A 167 33.22 25.42 -4.55
C ALA A 167 34.27 26.42 -4.04
N SER A 168 34.18 26.82 -2.76
CA SER A 168 35.20 27.66 -2.12
C SER A 168 36.57 26.98 -2.03
N LEU A 169 36.61 25.68 -1.75
CA LEU A 169 37.86 24.90 -1.74
C LEU A 169 38.54 24.87 -3.10
N ILE A 170 37.78 24.64 -4.17
CA ILE A 170 38.30 24.65 -5.55
C ILE A 170 38.88 26.03 -5.88
N PHE A 171 38.18 27.10 -5.52
CA PHE A 171 38.62 28.47 -5.78
C PHE A 171 39.90 28.82 -5.02
N ILE A 172 39.96 28.53 -3.71
CA ILE A 172 41.14 28.80 -2.87
C ILE A 172 42.33 27.94 -3.30
N SER A 173 42.10 26.68 -3.69
CA SER A 173 43.15 25.84 -4.25
C SER A 173 43.72 26.42 -5.55
N GLY A 174 42.88 27.03 -6.40
CA GLY A 174 43.33 27.71 -7.61
C GLY A 174 44.15 28.97 -7.30
N MET A 175 43.76 29.75 -6.29
CA MET A 175 44.54 30.90 -5.82
C MET A 175 45.88 30.48 -5.22
N TRP A 176 45.90 29.44 -4.39
CA TRP A 176 47.12 28.91 -3.80
C TRP A 176 48.09 28.35 -4.85
N PHE A 177 47.58 27.72 -5.91
CA PHE A 177 48.42 27.29 -7.05
C PHE A 177 49.03 28.47 -7.82
N SER A 178 48.32 29.59 -7.90
CA SER A 178 48.77 30.79 -8.62
C SER A 178 49.70 31.67 -7.78
N ASP A 179 49.55 31.66 -6.45
CA ASP A 179 50.37 32.41 -5.50
C ASP A 179 50.65 31.54 -4.24
N PRO A 180 51.74 30.74 -4.25
CA PRO A 180 52.05 29.78 -3.19
C PRO A 180 52.50 30.41 -1.87
N GLU A 181 53.01 31.64 -1.91
CA GLU A 181 53.50 32.38 -0.72
C GLU A 181 52.35 33.10 0.01
N GLY A 182 51.14 33.11 -0.57
CA GLY A 182 49.95 33.68 0.04
C GLY A 182 49.40 32.85 1.20
N ASN A 183 48.65 33.50 2.10
CA ASN A 183 48.09 32.89 3.32
C ASN A 183 46.85 32.01 3.05
N TYR A 184 46.88 31.18 2.00
CA TYR A 184 45.75 30.36 1.54
C TYR A 184 45.75 28.94 2.12
N GLU A 185 46.93 28.44 2.52
CA GLU A 185 47.12 27.12 3.12
C GLU A 185 46.26 26.88 4.39
N PRO A 186 46.19 27.79 5.39
CA PRO A 186 45.33 27.57 6.56
C PRO A 186 43.83 27.59 6.23
N LEU A 187 43.42 28.37 5.22
CA LEU A 187 42.04 28.41 4.75
C LEU A 187 41.64 27.11 4.05
N PHE A 188 42.53 26.57 3.22
CA PHE A 188 42.33 25.29 2.55
C PHE A 188 42.24 24.14 3.56
N ALA A 189 43.16 24.08 4.54
CA ALA A 189 43.12 23.06 5.59
C ALA A 189 41.84 23.15 6.45
N GLY A 190 41.43 24.36 6.84
CA GLY A 190 40.21 24.57 7.63
C GLY A 190 38.93 24.17 6.91
N LEU A 191 38.79 24.56 5.64
CA LEU A 191 37.64 24.18 4.81
C LEU A 191 37.64 22.68 4.46
N GLY A 192 38.83 22.09 4.28
CA GLY A 192 38.98 20.65 4.03
C GLY A 192 38.48 19.79 5.20
N LEU A 193 38.61 20.27 6.44
CA LEU A 193 38.04 19.61 7.63
C LEU A 193 36.52 19.79 7.76
N LEU A 194 35.95 20.85 7.19
CA LEU A 194 34.51 21.10 7.25
C LEU A 194 33.70 20.15 6.36
N VAL A 195 34.23 19.74 5.21
CA VAL A 195 33.54 18.80 4.29
C VAL A 195 33.14 17.48 4.97
N PRO A 196 34.06 16.70 5.60
CA PRO A 196 33.69 15.46 6.28
C PRO A 196 32.77 15.71 7.47
N PHE A 197 32.86 16.87 8.12
CA PHE A 197 31.97 17.24 9.24
C PHE A 197 30.53 17.47 8.76
N ILE A 198 30.34 18.22 7.68
CA ILE A 198 29.03 18.45 7.04
C ILE A 198 28.44 17.11 6.57
N TYR A 199 29.26 16.26 5.96
CA TYR A 199 28.84 14.92 5.52
C TYR A 199 28.35 14.04 6.69
N VAL A 200 29.04 14.06 7.83
CA VAL A 200 28.61 13.34 9.05
C VAL A 200 27.28 13.89 9.58
N LEU A 201 27.08 15.21 9.54
CA LEU A 201 25.83 15.85 9.94
C LEU A 201 24.67 15.44 9.02
N ILE A 202 24.86 15.47 7.70
CA ILE A 202 23.86 15.00 6.70
C ILE A 202 23.48 13.55 6.98
N ARG A 203 24.47 12.68 7.22
CA ARG A 203 24.23 11.26 7.50
C ARG A 203 23.47 11.03 8.81
N ARG A 204 23.65 11.91 9.80
CA ARG A 204 22.95 11.84 11.09
C ARG A 204 21.52 12.36 10.98
N THR A 205 21.28 13.42 10.19
CA THR A 205 19.95 13.99 9.95
C THR A 205 19.10 13.15 9.00
N SER A 206 19.73 12.43 8.06
CA SER A 206 19.04 11.54 7.12
C SER A 206 18.61 10.19 7.72
N LYS A 207 19.15 9.81 8.90
CA LYS A 207 18.80 8.57 9.62
C LYS A 207 17.73 8.74 10.70
N GLN A 208 17.27 9.97 10.96
CA GLN A 208 16.16 10.29 11.87
C GLN A 208 14.86 10.45 11.08
#